data_AF-A0A2D5SCM4-F1
#
_entry.id   AF-A0A2D5SCM4-F1
#
_cell.length_a   1.000
_cell.length_b   1.000
_cell.length_c   1.000
_cell.angle_alpha   90.00
_cell.angle_beta   90.00
_cell.angle_gamma   90.00
#
_symmetry.space_group_name_H-M   'P 1'
#
loop_
_entity.id
_entity.type
_entity.pdbx_description
1 polymer ?
#
loop_
_entity_poly.entity_id
_entity_poly.type
_entity_poly.pdbx_seq_one_letter_code
_entity_poly.pdbx_strand_id
1 'polypeptide(L)'
;MELTVEVSDSIETVEDTFTVSVTNAAPVLEPIADQTMSHNEDTLTLALAASDAEGDDLSYFAEILQGNAAVSLAGNVLTIDPADGFAGTVRVHVTTSDGIARKCGEPKASAAPGTRIGSQNWDEL
;
A
#
# COMPACT_ATOMS: atom_id res chain seq x y z
N MET A 1 -11.66 1.72 -22.95
CA MET A 1 -12.53 2.68 -23.66
C MET A 1 -12.40 2.40 -25.14
N GLU A 2 -13.50 2.34 -25.87
CA GLU A 2 -13.49 2.20 -27.33
C GLU A 2 -13.72 3.57 -27.95
N LEU A 3 -12.91 3.96 -28.93
CA LEU A 3 -13.07 5.20 -29.66
C LEU A 3 -13.32 4.89 -31.13
N THR A 4 -14.36 5.51 -31.68
CA THR A 4 -14.69 5.47 -33.10
C THR A 4 -14.22 6.76 -33.75
N VAL A 5 -13.52 6.65 -34.86
CA VAL A 5 -13.18 7.77 -35.73
C VAL A 5 -13.91 7.60 -37.06
N GLU A 6 -14.61 8.64 -37.49
CA GLU A 6 -15.32 8.67 -38.76
C GLU A 6 -14.63 9.68 -39.68
N VAL A 7 -14.37 9.27 -40.93
CA VAL A 7 -13.91 10.17 -41.99
C VAL A 7 -14.96 10.15 -43.10
N SER A 8 -15.41 11.34 -43.51
CA SER A 8 -16.40 11.51 -44.57
C SER A 8 -15.98 12.56 -45.59
N ASP A 9 -16.30 12.30 -46.85
CA ASP A 9 -16.21 13.28 -47.95
C ASP A 9 -17.56 13.86 -48.36
N SER A 10 -18.56 13.80 -47.46
CA SER A 10 -19.96 14.18 -47.71
C SER A 10 -20.70 13.30 -48.75
N ILE A 11 -20.08 12.22 -49.22
CA ILE A 11 -20.68 11.24 -50.14
C ILE A 11 -20.63 9.84 -49.54
N GLU A 12 -19.47 9.43 -49.00
CA GLU A 12 -19.30 8.21 -48.23
C GLU A 12 -18.65 8.50 -46.87
N THR A 13 -18.83 7.55 -45.95
CA THR A 13 -18.24 7.57 -44.61
C THR A 13 -17.50 6.26 -44.41
N VAL A 14 -16.30 6.34 -43.85
CA VAL A 14 -15.57 5.17 -43.34
C VAL A 14 -15.35 5.38 -41.85
N GLU A 15 -15.69 4.37 -41.07
CA GLU A 15 -15.42 4.33 -39.65
C GLU A 15 -14.31 3.33 -39.36
N ASP A 16 -13.47 3.66 -38.39
CA ASP A 16 -12.54 2.74 -37.76
C ASP A 16 -12.67 2.85 -36.24
N THR A 17 -12.41 1.73 -35.56
CA THR A 17 -12.50 1.64 -34.10
C THR A 17 -11.20 1.13 -33.54
N PHE A 18 -10.74 1.77 -32.47
CA PHE A 18 -9.61 1.26 -31.69
C PHE A 18 -9.93 1.32 -30.20
N THR A 19 -9.24 0.47 -29.44
CA THR A 19 -9.41 0.41 -27.99
C THR A 19 -8.24 1.10 -27.31
N VAL A 20 -8.57 1.89 -26.28
CA VAL A 20 -7.61 2.48 -25.35
C VAL A 20 -7.81 1.81 -24.01
N SER A 21 -6.78 1.12 -23.53
CA SER A 21 -6.72 0.55 -22.18
C SER A 21 -5.83 1.39 -21.29
N VAL A 22 -6.39 1.90 -20.19
CA VAL A 22 -5.60 2.47 -19.08
C VAL A 22 -5.51 1.38 -18.02
N THR A 23 -4.29 1.04 -17.62
CA THR A 23 -4.02 0.08 -16.54
C THR A 23 -3.51 0.83 -15.33
N ASN A 24 -4.03 0.49 -14.15
CA ASN A 24 -3.54 0.96 -12.86
C ASN A 24 -2.55 -0.06 -12.30
N ALA A 25 -1.33 0.35 -11.98
CA ALA A 25 -0.41 -0.43 -11.16
C ALA A 25 -0.86 -0.38 -9.70
N ALA A 26 -0.53 -1.40 -8.91
CA ALA A 26 -0.74 -1.28 -7.46
C ALA A 26 0.45 -0.51 -6.87
N PRO A 27 0.26 0.23 -5.77
CA PRO A 27 1.34 0.94 -5.11
C PRO A 27 2.38 -0.03 -4.55
N VAL A 28 3.64 0.38 -4.58
CA VAL A 28 4.79 -0.37 -4.07
C VAL A 28 5.27 0.26 -2.78
N LEU A 29 5.16 -0.47 -1.67
CA LEU A 29 5.70 -0.07 -0.38
C LEU A 29 7.22 -0.34 -0.34
N GLU A 30 7.99 0.66 0.09
CA GLU A 30 9.43 0.50 0.31
C GLU A 30 9.71 -0.48 1.46
N PRO A 31 10.82 -1.23 1.42
CA PRO A 31 11.18 -2.14 2.49
C PRO A 31 11.32 -1.42 3.83
N ILE A 32 10.53 -1.85 4.82
CA ILE A 32 10.66 -1.39 6.20
C ILE A 32 11.65 -2.31 6.91
N ALA A 33 12.79 -1.76 7.33
CA ALA A 33 13.75 -2.50 8.14
C ALA A 33 13.20 -2.78 9.55
N ASP A 34 13.64 -3.87 10.16
CA ASP A 34 13.40 -4.13 11.57
C ASP A 34 13.92 -2.96 12.41
N GLN A 35 13.11 -2.49 13.35
CA GLN A 35 13.45 -1.42 14.27
C GLN A 35 13.78 -2.02 15.63
N THR A 36 14.53 -1.26 16.42
CA THR A 36 14.69 -1.53 17.85
C THR A 36 14.43 -0.23 18.59
N MET A 37 13.86 -0.33 19.78
CA MET A 37 13.63 0.82 20.65
C MET A 37 14.09 0.45 22.05
N SER A 38 14.56 1.41 22.81
CA SER A 38 14.96 1.17 24.20
C SER A 38 13.71 1.14 25.09
N HIS A 39 13.73 0.40 26.18
CA HIS A 39 12.59 0.32 27.11
C HIS A 39 12.21 1.67 27.75
N ASN A 40 13.10 2.66 27.67
CA ASN A 40 12.86 4.02 28.15
C ASN A 40 12.28 4.95 27.08
N GLU A 41 11.97 4.44 25.88
CA GLU A 41 11.30 5.19 24.83
C GLU A 41 9.81 4.84 24.85
N ASP A 42 8.96 5.85 25.02
CA ASP A 42 7.51 5.65 25.12
C ASP A 42 6.91 5.26 23.75
N THR A 43 7.43 5.81 22.65
CA THR A 43 6.89 5.57 21.31
C THR A 43 7.98 5.47 20.25
N LEU A 44 7.75 4.65 19.23
CA LEU A 44 8.56 4.56 18.03
C LEU A 44 7.82 5.17 16.84
N THR A 45 8.44 6.14 16.17
CA THR A 45 7.91 6.75 14.95
C THR A 45 8.69 6.33 13.72
N LEU A 46 7.99 5.91 12.67
CA LEU A 46 8.58 5.51 11.40
C LEU A 46 7.90 6.25 10.24
N ALA A 47 8.71 6.86 9.36
CA ALA A 47 8.22 7.38 8.09
C ALA A 47 8.08 6.24 7.09
N LEU A 48 6.86 5.98 6.64
CA LEU A 48 6.56 5.03 5.57
C LEU A 48 6.79 5.72 4.22
N ALA A 49 7.34 4.96 3.28
CA ALA A 49 7.53 5.39 1.91
C ALA A 49 6.88 4.34 0.99
N ALA A 50 6.07 4.81 0.06
CA ALA A 50 5.53 4.01 -1.03
C ALA A 50 5.53 4.86 -2.29
N SER A 51 5.59 4.19 -3.44
CA SER A 51 5.52 4.81 -4.75
C SER A 51 4.41 4.19 -5.57
N ASP A 52 3.80 5.00 -6.41
CA ASP A 52 2.85 4.56 -7.42
C ASP A 52 3.34 4.98 -8.80
N ALA A 53 3.17 4.12 -9.80
CA ALA A 53 3.71 4.34 -11.13
C ALA A 53 2.95 5.43 -11.90
N GLU A 54 1.67 5.59 -11.58
CA GLU A 54 0.79 6.60 -12.17
C GLU A 54 0.81 7.91 -11.37
N GLY A 55 1.39 7.88 -10.16
CA GLY A 55 1.52 9.04 -9.29
C GLY A 55 0.24 9.35 -8.49
N ASP A 56 -0.59 8.33 -8.29
CA ASP A 56 -1.82 8.44 -7.52
C ASP A 56 -1.57 8.68 -6.03
N ASP A 57 -2.52 9.36 -5.37
CA ASP A 57 -2.44 9.64 -3.93
C ASP A 57 -2.55 8.34 -3.11
N LEU A 58 -1.63 8.17 -2.15
CA LEU A 58 -1.53 6.95 -1.37
C LEU A 58 -2.06 7.11 0.06
N SER A 59 -2.85 6.12 0.47
CA SER A 59 -3.32 5.93 1.83
C SER A 59 -2.60 4.76 2.49
N TYR A 60 -2.23 4.94 3.76
CA TYR A 60 -1.52 3.94 4.56
C TYR A 60 -2.43 3.39 5.65
N PHE A 61 -2.31 2.10 5.92
CA PHE A 61 -2.99 1.38 6.98
C PHE A 61 -1.98 0.56 7.75
N ALA A 62 -2.16 0.45 9.06
CA ALA A 62 -1.32 -0.37 9.92
C ALA A 62 -2.16 -1.08 10.97
N GLU A 63 -1.83 -2.33 11.21
CA GLU A 63 -2.46 -3.15 12.23
C GLU A 63 -1.42 -3.99 12.98
N ILE A 64 -1.71 -4.31 14.23
CA ILE A 64 -0.83 -5.17 15.04
C ILE A 64 -1.26 -6.61 14.83
N LEU A 65 -0.34 -7.44 14.34
CA LEU A 65 -0.53 -8.89 14.21
C LEU A 65 -0.10 -9.65 15.47
N GLN A 66 0.87 -9.12 16.22
CA GLN A 66 1.41 -9.73 17.43
C GLN A 66 2.02 -8.67 18.36
N GLY A 67 1.97 -8.91 19.66
CA GLY A 67 2.52 -8.02 20.69
C GLY A 67 1.43 -7.16 21.35
N ASN A 68 1.82 -6.43 22.40
CA ASN A 68 0.92 -5.53 23.11
C ASN A 68 1.37 -4.08 22.91
N ALA A 69 0.77 -3.42 21.93
CA ALA A 69 1.04 -2.03 21.59
C ALA A 69 -0.24 -1.39 21.03
N ALA A 70 -0.21 -0.07 20.85
CA ALA A 70 -1.12 0.66 19.99
C ALA A 70 -0.38 1.14 18.72
N VAL A 71 -1.09 1.24 17.61
CA VAL A 71 -0.58 1.83 16.37
C VAL A 71 -1.48 2.98 15.96
N SER A 72 -0.86 4.06 15.49
CA SER A 72 -1.57 5.19 14.89
C SER A 72 -0.82 5.68 13.64
N LEU A 73 -1.57 6.26 12.71
CA LEU A 73 -1.05 6.76 11.43
C LEU A 73 -1.49 8.21 11.24
N ALA A 74 -0.51 9.07 10.96
CA ALA A 74 -0.72 10.45 10.55
C ALA A 74 -0.07 10.66 9.17
N GLY A 75 -0.89 10.56 8.12
CA GLY A 75 -0.39 10.55 6.74
C GLY A 75 0.45 9.30 6.48
N ASN A 76 1.75 9.48 6.22
CA ASN A 76 2.72 8.40 6.04
C ASN A 76 3.57 8.12 7.29
N VAL A 77 3.29 8.77 8.43
CA VAL A 77 4.03 8.54 9.67
C VAL A 77 3.28 7.53 10.53
N LEU A 78 3.89 6.37 10.74
CA LEU A 78 3.44 5.34 11.66
C LEU A 78 4.02 5.60 13.05
N THR A 79 3.16 5.60 14.06
CA THR A 79 3.55 5.67 15.47
C THR A 79 3.13 4.37 16.15
N ILE A 80 4.08 3.72 16.81
CA ILE A 80 3.90 2.51 17.60
C ILE A 80 4.13 2.89 19.07
N ASP A 81 3.17 2.56 19.92
CA ASP A 81 3.15 2.87 21.35
C ASP A 81 2.98 1.55 22.13
N PRO A 82 4.09 0.89 22.50
CA PRO A 82 4.04 -0.33 23.29
C PRO A 82 3.37 -0.09 24.65
N ALA A 83 2.63 -1.08 25.16
CA ALA A 83 2.03 -0.95 26.49
C ALA A 83 3.13 -0.78 27.57
N ASP A 84 2.83 0.00 28.62
CA ASP A 84 3.76 0.23 29.74
C ASP A 84 4.36 -1.07 30.28
N GLY A 85 5.69 -1.12 30.33
CA GLY A 85 6.43 -2.28 30.83
C GLY A 85 6.45 -3.49 29.88
N PHE A 86 5.95 -3.36 28.65
CA PHE A 86 6.04 -4.41 27.63
C PHE A 86 7.50 -4.65 27.24
N ALA A 87 7.89 -5.93 27.24
CA ALA A 87 9.15 -6.40 26.71
C ALA A 87 8.86 -7.58 25.77
N GLY A 88 9.32 -7.48 24.53
CA GLY A 88 9.11 -8.51 23.52
C GLY A 88 8.78 -7.93 22.15
N THR A 89 8.47 -8.83 21.21
CA THR A 89 8.22 -8.49 19.80
C THR A 89 6.82 -7.96 19.55
N VAL A 90 6.76 -6.78 18.92
CA VAL A 90 5.56 -6.31 18.21
C VAL A 90 5.73 -6.59 16.72
N ARG A 91 4.72 -7.20 16.09
CA ARG A 91 4.63 -7.33 14.63
C ARG A 91 3.52 -6.44 14.11
N VAL A 92 3.89 -5.49 13.28
CA VAL A 92 2.95 -4.57 12.61
C VAL A 92 2.87 -4.94 11.13
N HIS A 93 1.65 -5.07 10.63
CA HIS A 93 1.39 -5.19 9.20
C HIS A 93 1.00 -3.83 8.65
N VAL A 94 1.68 -3.40 7.59
CA VAL A 94 1.41 -2.13 6.91
C VAL A 94 0.87 -2.45 5.51
N THR A 95 -0.20 -1.77 5.13
CA THR A 95 -0.81 -1.85 3.81
C THR A 95 -0.91 -0.46 3.20
N THR A 96 -0.66 -0.35 1.89
CA THR A 96 -0.85 0.87 1.12
C THR A 96 -1.91 0.67 0.06
N SER A 97 -2.70 1.71 -0.20
CA SER A 97 -3.71 1.74 -1.24
C SER A 97 -3.73 3.09 -1.94
N ASP A 98 -3.86 3.06 -3.25
CA ASP A 98 -4.11 4.18 -4.16
C ASP A 98 -5.60 4.56 -4.24
N GLY A 99 -6.48 3.86 -3.52
CA GLY A 99 -7.93 4.05 -3.61
C GLY A 99 -8.56 3.61 -4.94
N ILE A 100 -7.78 3.07 -5.88
CA ILE A 100 -8.22 2.70 -7.22
C ILE A 100 -8.25 1.18 -7.34
N ALA A 101 -9.42 0.60 -7.05
CA ALA A 101 -9.67 -0.79 -7.43
C ALA A 101 -9.75 -0.88 -8.96
N ARG A 102 -8.90 -1.72 -9.57
CA ARG A 102 -8.92 -1.99 -11.03
C ARG A 102 -10.36 -2.17 -11.51
N LYS A 103 -10.89 -1.22 -12.26
CA LYS A 103 -12.16 -1.41 -12.97
C LYS A 103 -11.88 -2.20 -14.24
N CYS A 104 -11.63 -3.50 -14.10
CA CYS A 104 -11.70 -4.49 -15.17
C CYS A 104 -12.66 -5.60 -14.73
N GLY A 105 -13.60 -6.00 -15.60
CA GLY A 105 -14.74 -6.85 -15.27
C GLY A 105 -14.41 -8.17 -14.55
N GLU A 106 -15.18 -8.41 -13.48
CA GLU A 106 -15.51 -9.67 -12.77
C GLU A 106 -14.40 -10.60 -12.21
N PRO A 107 -14.71 -11.39 -11.16
CA PRO A 107 -13.85 -11.52 -10.00
C PRO A 107 -12.81 -12.62 -10.21
N LYS A 108 -11.54 -12.22 -10.18
CA LYS A 108 -10.48 -13.09 -9.70
C LYS A 108 -9.99 -12.51 -8.39
N ALA A 109 -10.13 -13.30 -7.32
CA ALA A 109 -9.36 -13.13 -6.10
C ALA A 109 -7.87 -13.09 -6.47
N SER A 110 -7.36 -11.89 -6.70
CA SER A 110 -5.95 -11.62 -6.93
C SER A 110 -5.41 -11.21 -5.58
N ALA A 111 -4.83 -12.19 -4.88
CA ALA A 111 -4.00 -11.95 -3.72
C ALA A 111 -3.07 -10.77 -4.00
N ALA A 112 -3.16 -9.72 -3.19
CA ALA A 112 -2.11 -8.72 -3.12
C ALA A 112 -0.78 -9.45 -2.83
N PRO A 113 0.34 -9.06 -3.44
CA PRO A 113 1.61 -9.73 -3.22
C PRO A 113 1.98 -9.60 -1.75
N GLY A 114 1.82 -10.70 -1.01
CA GLY A 114 2.46 -10.86 0.28
C GLY A 114 3.99 -10.91 0.10
N THR A 115 4.68 -10.68 1.22
CA THR A 115 6.09 -11.03 1.56
C THR A 115 6.82 -9.76 2.02
N ARG A 116 7.43 -9.64 3.20
CA ARG A 116 7.95 -10.59 4.20
C ARG A 116 7.93 -9.91 5.57
N ILE A 117 7.51 -10.68 6.57
CA ILE A 117 7.85 -10.61 8.00
C ILE A 117 9.13 -9.80 8.31
N GLY A 118 8.97 -8.65 8.95
CA GLY A 118 9.93 -8.15 9.92
C GLY A 118 9.68 -8.85 11.25
N SER A 119 10.61 -9.71 11.66
CA SER A 119 10.62 -10.29 13.00
C SER A 119 11.60 -9.47 13.81
N GLN A 120 11.11 -8.47 14.54
CA GLN A 120 11.95 -7.78 15.52
C GLN A 120 12.27 -8.76 16.65
N ASN A 121 13.54 -9.11 16.77
CA ASN A 121 14.03 -9.95 17.85
C ASN A 121 14.30 -9.08 19.08
N TRP A 122 13.68 -9.43 20.20
CA TRP A 122 13.92 -8.80 21.50
C TRP A 122 14.64 -9.80 22.40
N ASP A 123 15.79 -10.30 21.92
CA ASP A 123 16.65 -11.13 22.74
C ASP A 123 17.59 -10.22 23.54
N GLU A 124 17.20 -10.08 24.81
CA GLU A 124 17.95 -10.20 26.05
C GLU A 124 19.50 -10.07 26.07
N LEU A 125 19.96 -9.51 27.18
CA LEU A 125 21.17 -9.98 27.85
C LEU A 125 20.97 -11.40 28.40
#